data_AF-A0A8S8Z024-F1
#
_entry.id   AF-A0A8S8Z024-F1
#
_cell.length_a   1.000
_cell.length_b   1.000
_cell.length_c   1.000
_cell.angle_alpha   90.00
_cell.angle_beta   90.00
_cell.angle_gamma   90.00
#
_symmetry.space_group_name_H-M   'P 1'
#
loop_
_entity.id
_entity.type
_entity.pdbx_description
1 polymer ?
#
loop_
_entity_poly.entity_id
_entity_poly.type
_entity_poly.pdbx_seq_one_letter_code
_entity_poly.pdbx_strand_id
1 'polypeptide(L)'
;MGIREHFMSPYREGERITVDEYYQYTFERVPGLPEAAAAEGLDALGYMRKHGAFLIEEATYAKHEQEGWPTPSGKQELYSPTMVEFGYPEHSIPHYRIRSHVHPDNLQGEDEYCLLPNFRLPSTSIPDRPMPSGLSRLVIATRFGYTPRTPRG
;
A
#
# COMPACT_ATOMS: atom_id res chain seq x y z
N MET A 1 12.94 -8.66 -20.06
CA MET A 1 11.76 -8.05 -19.40
C MET A 1 11.14 -7.05 -20.37
N GLY A 2 9.96 -7.35 -20.91
CA GLY A 2 9.27 -6.61 -21.99
C GLY A 2 8.64 -5.28 -21.59
N ILE A 3 9.27 -4.49 -20.70
CA ILE A 3 8.66 -3.27 -20.18
C ILE A 3 8.48 -2.17 -21.23
N ARG A 4 9.30 -2.19 -22.30
CA ARG A 4 9.27 -1.21 -23.39
C ARG A 4 7.91 -1.17 -24.10
N GLU A 5 7.24 -2.31 -24.24
CA GLU A 5 5.95 -2.42 -24.92
C GLU A 5 4.87 -1.57 -24.24
N HIS A 6 4.92 -1.45 -22.91
CA HIS A 6 3.98 -0.62 -22.13
C HIS A 6 4.21 0.89 -22.27
N PHE A 7 5.32 1.32 -22.87
CA PHE A 7 5.64 2.73 -23.09
C PHE A 7 5.49 3.17 -24.56
N MET A 8 5.03 2.28 -25.44
CA MET A 8 4.77 2.63 -26.83
C MET A 8 3.41 3.30 -26.98
N SER A 9 3.30 4.30 -27.86
CA SER A 9 2.03 4.96 -28.12
C SER A 9 1.07 3.98 -28.80
N PRO A 10 -0.18 3.86 -28.31
CA PRO A 10 -1.22 3.10 -28.99
C PRO A 10 -1.75 3.82 -30.24
N TYR A 11 -1.43 5.11 -30.44
CA TYR A 11 -1.89 5.94 -31.55
C TYR A 11 -0.78 6.23 -32.58
N ARG A 12 0.49 6.13 -32.18
CA ARG A 12 1.67 6.39 -33.03
C ARG A 12 2.63 5.21 -33.00
N GLU A 13 2.73 4.52 -34.12
CA GLU A 13 3.55 3.33 -34.25
C GLU A 13 5.05 3.66 -34.05
N GLY A 14 5.74 2.86 -33.23
CA GLY A 14 7.18 3.01 -33.01
C GLY A 14 7.60 4.19 -32.12
N GLU A 15 6.66 5.03 -31.70
CA GLU A 15 6.92 6.18 -30.82
C GLU A 15 6.59 5.90 -29.36
N ARG A 16 7.23 6.64 -28.45
CA ARG A 16 6.91 6.58 -27.02
C ARG A 16 5.60 7.32 -26.75
N ILE A 17 4.74 6.75 -25.92
CA ILE A 17 3.49 7.37 -25.49
C ILE A 17 3.76 8.70 -24.77
N THR A 18 2.99 9.72 -25.11
CA THR A 18 2.96 11.00 -24.40
C THR A 18 1.95 10.97 -23.26
N VAL A 19 2.05 11.95 -22.36
CA VAL A 19 1.13 12.08 -21.21
C VAL A 19 -0.31 12.27 -21.71
N ASP A 20 -0.51 13.08 -22.74
CA ASP A 20 -1.84 13.32 -23.32
C ASP A 20 -2.45 12.05 -23.91
N GLU A 21 -1.68 11.27 -24.67
CA GLU A 21 -2.14 9.99 -25.23
C GLU A 21 -2.46 8.96 -24.14
N TYR A 22 -1.67 8.93 -23.06
CA TYR A 22 -1.94 8.06 -21.92
C TYR A 22 -3.29 8.40 -21.26
N TYR A 23 -3.55 9.69 -21.03
CA TYR A 23 -4.82 10.12 -20.45
C TYR A 23 -5.98 9.94 -21.43
N GLN A 24 -5.79 10.27 -22.70
CA GLN A 24 -6.78 10.02 -23.75
C GLN A 24 -7.16 8.54 -23.79
N TYR A 25 -6.18 7.64 -23.86
CA TYR A 25 -6.39 6.19 -23.87
C TYR A 25 -7.17 5.69 -22.65
N THR A 26 -6.88 6.26 -21.49
CA THR A 26 -7.56 5.93 -20.24
C THR A 26 -9.01 6.42 -20.26
N PHE A 27 -9.23 7.68 -20.65
CA PHE A 27 -10.54 8.32 -20.65
C PHE A 27 -11.50 7.75 -21.72
N GLU A 28 -10.98 7.34 -22.88
CA GLU A 28 -11.76 6.64 -23.90
C GLU A 28 -12.34 5.29 -23.40
N ARG A 29 -11.78 4.73 -22.33
CA ARG A 29 -12.21 3.44 -21.73
C ARG A 29 -13.01 3.62 -20.44
N VAL A 30 -13.25 4.85 -20.01
CA VAL A 30 -14.12 5.11 -18.86
C VAL A 30 -15.58 4.97 -19.29
N PRO A 31 -16.39 4.11 -18.65
CA PRO A 31 -17.79 3.93 -19.01
C PRO A 31 -18.56 5.26 -18.93
N GLY A 32 -19.27 5.64 -19.99
CA GLY A 32 -20.14 6.82 -20.04
C GLY A 32 -19.43 8.15 -20.33
N LEU A 33 -18.10 8.22 -20.19
CA LEU A 33 -17.35 9.46 -20.41
C LEU A 33 -17.27 9.85 -21.90
N PRO A 34 -16.99 8.95 -22.86
CA PRO A 34 -17.00 9.29 -24.28
C PRO A 34 -18.37 9.81 -24.76
N GLU A 35 -19.46 9.24 -24.25
CA GLU A 35 -20.82 9.64 -24.58
C GLU A 35 -21.15 11.03 -24.03
N ALA A 36 -20.77 11.31 -22.78
CA ALA A 36 -20.93 12.63 -22.16
C ALA A 36 -20.08 13.70 -22.86
N ALA A 37 -18.85 13.35 -23.26
CA ALA A 37 -18.00 14.22 -24.04
C ALA A 37 -18.62 14.54 -25.41
N ALA A 38 -19.13 13.52 -26.11
CA ALA A 38 -19.78 13.68 -27.40
C ALA A 38 -21.05 14.57 -27.32
N ALA A 39 -21.82 14.49 -26.23
CA ALA A 39 -22.98 15.35 -25.99
C ALA A 39 -22.62 16.84 -25.91
N GLU A 40 -21.39 17.17 -25.51
CA GLU A 40 -20.85 18.54 -25.48
C GLU A 40 -20.00 18.88 -26.71
N GLY A 41 -19.86 17.96 -27.68
CA GLY A 41 -19.01 18.13 -28.86
C GLY A 41 -17.51 18.13 -28.54
N LEU A 42 -17.11 17.47 -27.46
CA LEU A 42 -15.73 17.33 -27.00
C LEU A 42 -15.25 15.88 -27.15
N ASP A 43 -13.94 15.68 -27.20
CA ASP A 43 -13.31 14.37 -26.97
C ASP A 43 -13.21 14.07 -25.46
N ALA A 44 -13.01 12.80 -25.10
CA ALA A 44 -12.95 12.39 -23.69
C ALA A 44 -11.84 13.15 -22.90
N LEU A 45 -10.71 13.41 -23.56
CA LEU A 45 -9.63 14.23 -23.01
C LEU A 45 -10.05 15.70 -22.84
N GLY A 46 -10.72 16.30 -23.83
CA GLY A 46 -11.25 17.65 -23.76
C GLY A 46 -12.32 17.83 -22.68
N TYR A 47 -13.21 16.86 -22.51
CA TYR A 47 -14.18 16.85 -21.41
C TYR A 47 -13.47 16.90 -20.06
N MET A 48 -12.48 16.03 -19.83
CA MET A 48 -11.72 16.01 -18.58
C MET A 48 -10.86 17.24 -18.36
N ARG A 49 -10.34 17.86 -19.43
CA ARG A 49 -9.65 19.16 -19.34
C ARG A 49 -10.58 20.30 -18.94
N LYS A 50 -11.84 20.25 -19.37
CA LYS A 50 -12.86 21.27 -19.09
C LYS A 50 -13.48 21.11 -17.70
N HIS A 51 -13.92 19.90 -17.36
CA HIS A 51 -14.71 19.61 -16.15
C HIS A 51 -13.88 19.05 -15.00
N GLY A 52 -12.75 18.41 -15.27
CA GLY A 52 -11.83 17.87 -14.26
C GLY A 52 -12.30 16.59 -13.54
N ALA A 53 -13.61 16.29 -13.56
CA ALA A 53 -14.18 15.11 -12.94
C ALA A 53 -15.40 14.60 -13.73
N PHE A 54 -15.64 13.29 -13.65
CA PHE A 54 -16.79 12.62 -14.26
C PHE A 54 -17.39 11.62 -13.26
N LEU A 55 -18.71 11.64 -13.09
CA LEU A 55 -19.43 10.74 -12.20
C LEU A 55 -19.80 9.46 -12.94
N ILE A 56 -19.19 8.33 -12.56
CA ILE A 56 -19.48 7.02 -13.17
C ILE A 56 -20.68 6.36 -12.48
N GLU A 57 -20.66 6.34 -11.15
CA GLU A 57 -21.73 5.80 -10.31
C GLU A 57 -22.11 6.84 -9.27
N GLU A 58 -23.41 7.00 -9.01
CA GLU A 58 -23.87 7.79 -7.87
C GLU A 58 -23.35 7.17 -6.57
N ALA A 59 -23.00 8.03 -5.61
CA ALA A 59 -22.31 7.64 -4.40
C ALA A 59 -22.99 6.45 -3.71
N THR A 60 -22.26 5.33 -3.61
CA THR A 60 -22.76 4.07 -3.07
C THR A 60 -22.78 4.11 -1.53
N TYR A 61 -23.68 4.90 -0.94
CA TYR A 61 -23.77 5.05 0.52
C TYR A 61 -24.30 3.79 1.23
N ALA A 62 -25.03 2.93 0.52
CA ALA A 62 -25.69 1.73 1.06
C ALA A 62 -24.87 0.44 0.94
N LYS A 63 -23.54 0.48 0.68
CA LYS A 63 -22.74 -0.76 0.60
C LYS A 63 -22.80 -1.61 1.88
N HIS A 64 -23.07 -0.98 3.02
CA HIS A 64 -23.27 -1.63 4.32
C HIS A 64 -24.62 -2.33 4.48
N GLU A 65 -25.58 -2.10 3.58
CA GLU A 65 -26.87 -2.81 3.52
C GLU A 65 -26.75 -4.18 2.84
N GLN A 66 -25.65 -4.43 2.12
CA GLN A 66 -25.36 -5.75 1.56
C GLN A 66 -24.99 -6.71 2.69
N GLU A 67 -25.78 -7.77 2.86
CA GLU A 67 -25.61 -8.72 3.95
C GLU A 67 -24.41 -9.65 3.69
N GLY A 68 -23.45 -9.65 4.61
CA GLY A 68 -22.29 -10.55 4.60
C GLY A 68 -20.96 -9.89 4.23
N TRP A 69 -19.87 -10.63 4.44
CA TRP A 69 -18.52 -10.22 4.06
C TRP A 69 -18.19 -10.73 2.64
N PRO A 70 -17.34 -10.05 1.85
CA PRO A 70 -16.88 -10.51 0.53
C PRO A 70 -15.83 -11.63 0.65
N THR A 71 -16.09 -12.60 1.52
CA THR A 71 -15.28 -13.79 1.79
C THR A 71 -16.00 -15.03 1.27
N PRO A 72 -15.29 -16.12 0.94
CA PRO A 72 -15.92 -17.36 0.46
C PRO A 72 -17.05 -17.89 1.36
N SER A 73 -16.94 -17.73 2.69
CA SER A 73 -17.98 -18.14 3.65
C SER A 73 -19.05 -17.09 3.93
N GLY A 74 -18.91 -15.86 3.44
CA GLY A 74 -19.78 -14.72 3.78
C GLY A 74 -19.58 -14.17 5.20
N LYS A 75 -18.59 -14.69 5.94
CA LYS A 75 -18.28 -14.31 7.35
C LYS A 75 -16.88 -13.71 7.47
N GLN A 76 -16.58 -13.11 8.61
CA GLN A 76 -15.22 -12.64 8.90
C GLN A 76 -14.28 -13.84 9.09
N GLU A 77 -13.41 -14.08 8.11
CA GLU A 77 -12.43 -15.17 8.13
C GLU A 77 -11.10 -14.68 8.70
N LEU A 78 -10.64 -15.31 9.79
CA LEU A 78 -9.32 -15.04 10.38
C LEU A 78 -8.24 -16.00 9.86
N TYR A 79 -8.64 -17.10 9.22
CA TYR A 79 -7.73 -18.09 8.68
C TYR A 79 -7.29 -17.71 7.26
N SER A 80 -5.98 -17.72 7.01
CA SER A 80 -5.38 -17.44 5.70
C SER A 80 -4.89 -18.74 5.03
N PRO A 81 -5.59 -19.24 3.99
CA PRO A 81 -5.11 -20.38 3.20
C PRO A 81 -3.82 -20.05 2.45
N THR A 82 -3.67 -18.80 2.01
CA THR A 82 -2.47 -18.30 1.33
C THR A 82 -1.21 -18.45 2.20
N MET A 83 -1.31 -18.28 3.52
CA MET A 83 -0.17 -18.50 4.41
C MET A 83 0.28 -19.97 4.45
N VAL A 84 -0.66 -20.92 4.30
CA VAL A 84 -0.35 -22.35 4.19
C VAL A 84 0.33 -22.65 2.86
N GLU A 85 -0.18 -22.11 1.76
CA GLU A 85 0.40 -22.27 0.43
C GLU A 85 1.82 -21.72 0.34
N PHE A 86 2.09 -20.59 1.00
CA PHE A 86 3.44 -20.03 1.12
C PHE A 86 4.38 -20.81 2.06
N GLY A 87 3.89 -21.86 2.73
CA GLY A 87 4.70 -22.73 3.58
C GLY A 87 4.83 -22.29 5.03
N TYR A 88 3.98 -21.39 5.52
CA TYR A 88 3.96 -20.91 6.91
C TYR A 88 2.61 -21.17 7.59
N PRO A 89 2.19 -22.44 7.74
CA PRO A 89 0.89 -22.79 8.32
C PRO A 89 0.72 -22.30 9.77
N GLU A 90 1.80 -22.16 10.53
CA GLU A 90 1.82 -21.63 11.89
C GLU A 90 1.34 -20.17 11.99
N HIS A 91 1.42 -19.44 10.88
CA HIS A 91 1.04 -18.02 10.71
C HIS A 91 -0.31 -17.84 10.00
N SER A 92 -1.07 -18.93 9.81
CA SER A 92 -2.38 -18.89 9.15
C SER A 92 -3.46 -18.15 9.93
N ILE A 93 -3.24 -17.84 11.21
CA ILE A 93 -4.15 -17.07 12.07
C ILE A 93 -3.36 -15.91 12.69
N PRO A 94 -3.94 -14.69 12.80
CA PRO A 94 -3.31 -13.57 13.48
C PRO A 94 -2.83 -13.95 14.87
N HIS A 95 -1.55 -13.75 15.12
CA HIS A 95 -0.93 -14.02 16.41
C HIS A 95 0.30 -13.15 16.64
N TYR A 96 0.80 -13.11 17.87
CA TYR A 96 1.99 -12.33 18.25
C TYR A 96 3.26 -13.17 18.45
N ARG A 97 3.36 -14.34 17.79
CA ARG A 97 4.55 -15.22 17.92
C ARG A 97 5.80 -14.68 17.22
N ILE A 98 5.64 -13.96 16.11
CA ILE A 98 6.75 -13.30 15.43
C ILE A 98 7.01 -11.98 16.14
N ARG A 99 8.10 -11.91 16.91
CA ARG A 99 8.50 -10.68 17.59
C ARG A 99 9.33 -9.82 16.63
N SER A 100 8.96 -8.54 16.53
CA SER A 100 9.74 -7.58 15.76
C SER A 100 11.14 -7.38 16.36
N HIS A 101 12.08 -6.89 15.55
CA HIS A 101 13.41 -6.50 16.01
C HIS A 101 13.36 -5.41 17.11
N VAL A 102 12.29 -4.60 17.14
CA VAL A 102 12.04 -3.57 18.16
C VAL A 102 11.11 -4.03 19.28
N HIS A 103 10.88 -5.34 19.41
CA HIS A 103 10.11 -5.89 20.53
C HIS A 103 10.74 -5.48 21.86
N PRO A 104 9.95 -5.16 22.91
CA PRO A 104 10.48 -4.77 24.22
C PRO A 104 11.60 -5.67 24.77
N ASP A 105 11.43 -6.99 24.69
CA ASP A 105 12.45 -7.99 25.08
C ASP A 105 13.80 -7.88 24.35
N ASN A 106 13.87 -7.20 23.21
CA ASN A 106 15.11 -6.98 22.46
C ASN A 106 15.80 -5.65 22.82
N LEU A 107 15.11 -4.75 23.53
CA LEU A 107 15.62 -3.44 23.94
C LEU A 107 16.24 -3.58 25.34
N GLN A 108 17.57 -3.72 25.41
CA GLN A 108 18.27 -4.08 26.65
C GLN A 108 18.89 -2.85 27.35
N GLY A 109 19.10 -1.74 26.64
CA GLY A 109 19.61 -0.51 27.22
C GLY A 109 18.50 0.34 27.85
N GLU A 110 18.79 0.98 28.99
CA GLU A 110 17.87 1.92 29.66
C GLU A 110 17.53 3.16 28.80
N ASP A 111 18.44 3.53 27.89
CA ASP A 111 18.30 4.63 26.93
C ASP A 111 17.77 4.19 25.55
N GLU A 112 17.37 2.93 25.37
CA GLU A 112 16.88 2.40 24.09
C GLU A 112 15.35 2.51 24.00
N TYR A 113 14.86 3.32 23.06
CA TYR A 113 13.43 3.52 22.84
C TYR A 113 13.08 3.36 21.36
N CYS A 114 11.94 2.70 21.08
CA CYS A 114 11.34 2.76 19.77
C CYS A 114 10.78 4.17 19.55
N LEU A 115 11.08 4.78 18.41
CA LEU A 115 10.62 6.14 18.11
C LEU A 115 9.40 6.11 17.22
N LEU A 116 8.45 7.02 17.47
CA LEU A 116 7.38 7.29 16.52
C LEU A 116 7.99 7.87 15.24
N PRO A 117 7.82 7.23 14.06
CA PRO A 117 8.57 7.60 12.85
C PRO A 117 8.32 9.03 12.40
N ASN A 118 7.11 9.56 12.66
CA ASN A 118 6.71 10.90 12.24
C ASN A 118 7.30 12.01 13.13
N PHE A 119 7.29 11.81 14.45
CA PHE A 119 7.67 12.84 15.43
C PHE A 119 9.04 12.61 16.06
N ARG A 120 9.64 11.43 15.83
CA ARG A 120 10.89 10.96 16.45
C ARG A 120 10.88 11.02 17.99
N LEU A 121 9.70 10.96 18.58
CA LEU A 121 9.51 10.92 20.03
C LEU A 121 9.54 9.46 20.52
N PRO A 122 10.10 9.19 21.72
CA PRO A 122 10.09 7.85 22.30
C PRO A 122 8.65 7.37 22.54
N SER A 123 8.39 6.12 22.19
CA SER A 123 7.08 5.50 22.35
C SER A 123 6.81 5.18 23.83
N THR A 124 5.74 5.74 24.39
CA THR A 124 5.25 5.44 25.75
C THR A 124 4.57 4.06 25.87
N SER A 125 4.42 3.34 24.75
CA SER A 125 3.73 2.05 24.68
C SER A 125 4.58 0.86 25.14
N ILE A 126 5.81 1.09 25.62
CA ILE A 126 6.61 0.03 26.25
C ILE A 126 6.20 0.03 27.73
N PRO A 127 5.51 -1.03 28.22
CA PRO A 127 5.12 -1.11 29.62
C PRO A 127 6.36 -1.01 30.53
N ASP A 128 6.21 -0.32 31.66
CA ASP A 128 7.18 -0.28 32.77
C ASP A 128 8.50 0.49 32.55
N ARG A 129 8.63 1.31 31.49
CA ARG A 129 9.76 2.26 31.38
C ARG A 129 9.37 3.73 31.61
N PRO A 130 9.96 4.40 32.61
CA PRO A 130 9.80 5.85 32.76
C PRO A 130 10.47 6.59 31.60
N MET A 131 9.90 7.72 31.20
CA MET A 131 10.51 8.59 30.18
C MET A 131 11.86 9.11 30.67
N PRO A 132 12.90 9.13 29.82
CA PRO A 132 14.22 9.59 30.24
C PRO A 132 14.18 11.09 30.57
N SER A 133 14.62 11.46 31.77
CA SER A 133 14.81 12.85 32.18
C SER A 133 16.10 13.40 31.56
N GLY A 134 16.03 13.78 30.29
CA GLY A 134 17.16 14.30 29.52
C GLY A 134 17.41 13.50 28.24
N LEU A 135 16.99 14.05 27.10
CA LEU A 135 17.18 13.46 25.77
C LEU A 135 18.64 13.64 25.30
N SER A 136 19.59 12.90 25.86
CA SER A 136 21.01 13.08 25.53
C SER A 136 21.62 12.00 24.64
N ARG A 137 20.94 10.88 24.34
CA ARG A 137 21.37 9.96 23.27
C ARG A 137 20.21 9.36 22.47
N LEU A 138 20.14 9.79 21.21
CA LEU A 138 19.19 9.33 20.19
C LEU A 138 19.81 8.17 19.41
N VAL A 139 19.34 6.94 19.61
CA VAL A 139 19.68 5.81 18.74
C VAL A 139 18.54 5.61 17.75
N ILE A 140 18.77 6.00 16.49
CA ILE A 140 17.97 5.49 15.37
C ILE A 140 18.41 4.05 15.18
N ALA A 141 17.61 3.09 15.65
CA ALA A 141 17.90 1.67 15.50
C ALA A 141 17.73 1.22 14.03
N THR A 142 18.69 1.54 13.17
CA THR A 142 18.91 0.85 11.89
C THR A 142 19.96 -0.22 12.09
N ARG A 143 19.57 -1.34 12.72
CA ARG A 143 20.40 -2.56 12.72
C ARG A 143 19.97 -3.42 11.52
N PHE A 144 20.55 -3.16 10.35
CA PHE A 144 20.48 -4.10 9.23
C PHE A 144 21.31 -5.34 9.62
N GLY A 145 20.63 -6.41 10.02
CA GLY A 145 21.24 -7.70 10.28
C GLY A 145 21.65 -8.38 8.97
N TYR A 146 22.77 -7.96 8.36
CA TYR A 146 23.48 -8.82 7.42
C TYR A 146 24.46 -9.67 8.22
N THR A 147 24.15 -10.96 8.38
CA THR A 147 25.13 -11.97 8.81
C THR A 147 25.92 -12.38 7.57
N PRO A 148 27.22 -12.03 7.43
CA PRO A 148 28.03 -12.62 6.37
C PRO A 148 28.11 -14.12 6.61
N ARG A 149 27.66 -14.93 5.65
CA ARG A 149 27.96 -16.36 5.62
C ARG A 149 29.48 -16.51 5.54
N THR A 150 30.08 -17.12 6.56
CA THR A 150 31.45 -17.61 6.48
C THR A 150 31.56 -18.56 5.28
N PRO A 151 32.57 -18.42 4.40
CA PRO A 151 32.79 -19.39 3.34
C PRO A 151 33.11 -20.72 4.01
N ARG A 152 32.35 -21.77 3.65
CA ARG A 152 32.81 -23.14 3.89
C ARG A 152 33.75 -23.51 2.75
N GLY A 153 34.95 -23.95 3.10
CA GLY A 153 35.93 -24.53 2.19
C GLY A 153 37.08 -23.59 1.89
#